data_AF-A0A956A1G9-F1
#
_entry.id   AF-A0A956A1G9-F1
#
_cell.length_a   1.000
_cell.length_b   1.000
_cell.length_c   1.000
_cell.angle_alpha   90.00
_cell.angle_beta   90.00
_cell.angle_gamma   90.00
#
_symmetry.space_group_name_H-M   'P 1'
#
loop_
_entity.id
_entity.type
_entity.pdbx_description
1 polymer ?
#
loop_
_entity_poly.entity_id
_entity_poly.type
_entity_poly.pdbx_seq_one_letter_code
_entity_poly.pdbx_strand_id
1 'polypeptide(L)'
;MPRRAARDAALGGVLAAAVALALPAPAATLLVNDGLAPPDPAHVLGPGDTTLVDDVWVRDAGCGSALDPAAPCAAPGVASGVAIAGTDVNAVFAWDGSSATLGAGATAGTLSVRDSGSAMVDGASIAHASIGDAASIVVAAGQIAQLDLAGTGGVDLDGGAIAATSGGAARVAIDGATFTGAANFANVADFRMQSGRSNAFLFLGNGAASISGGDFAGQLWLAASTAALSGGTLAETATLVASDASAVDWTGGLTRDDAGGAITTDIDVRTGAVLRIGGSAFAVDGVPVASGTVLAGGGGLSFATLAGTLASGEAFTAFVRNDGSATIALVPEPGTGALAALGVAGLALRRSGCGASRRRRGRA
;
A
#
# COMPACT_ATOMS: atom_id res chain seq x y z
N MET A 1 92.87 37.03 14.88
CA MET A 1 92.58 35.74 15.54
C MET A 1 91.07 35.63 15.78
N PRO A 2 90.48 34.43 15.62
CA PRO A 2 89.42 34.10 14.65
C PRO A 2 88.01 33.92 15.30
N ARG A 3 86.86 34.14 14.63
CA ARG A 3 86.09 33.38 13.59
C ARG A 3 85.31 32.12 14.06
N ARG A 4 84.00 32.15 13.71
CA ARG A 4 83.06 31.04 13.32
C ARG A 4 82.53 30.14 14.46
N ALA A 5 81.32 29.58 14.48
CA ALA A 5 80.17 29.42 13.55
C ALA A 5 78.92 29.12 14.43
N ALA A 6 77.72 29.65 14.14
CA ALA A 6 76.61 29.06 13.36
C ALA A 6 75.91 27.82 13.98
N ARG A 7 74.57 27.84 13.87
CA ARG A 7 73.62 26.69 13.81
C ARG A 7 73.35 25.91 15.10
N ASP A 8 72.15 26.05 15.65
CA ASP A 8 70.98 25.24 15.29
C ASP A 8 69.83 25.49 16.29
N ALA A 9 68.68 25.84 15.73
CA ALA A 9 67.39 25.89 16.40
C ALA A 9 66.56 24.71 15.88
N ALA A 10 66.28 23.72 16.73
CA ALA A 10 65.13 22.81 16.68
C ALA A 10 65.36 21.65 17.68
N LEU A 11 64.26 21.10 18.19
CA LEU A 11 64.12 19.93 19.10
C LEU A 11 64.27 20.30 20.59
N GLY A 12 63.30 20.04 21.47
CA GLY A 12 62.01 19.37 21.32
C GLY A 12 61.33 19.36 22.69
N GLY A 13 60.40 20.29 22.91
CA GLY A 13 59.47 20.23 24.04
C GLY A 13 58.27 19.40 23.61
N VAL A 14 58.27 18.11 23.96
CA VAL A 14 57.09 17.25 23.85
C VAL A 14 56.07 17.74 24.87
N LEU A 15 55.18 18.63 24.44
CA LEU A 15 53.90 18.86 25.10
C LEU A 15 53.08 17.59 24.90
N ALA A 16 52.97 16.79 25.95
CA ALA A 16 51.97 15.73 26.05
C ALA A 16 50.58 16.39 26.04
N ALA A 17 50.04 16.63 24.85
CA ALA A 17 48.61 16.80 24.66
C ALA A 17 47.99 15.44 24.98
N ALA A 18 47.47 15.30 26.20
CA ALA A 18 46.51 14.24 26.49
C ALA A 18 45.29 14.50 25.61
N VAL A 19 45.28 13.90 24.42
CA VAL A 19 44.05 13.66 23.68
C VAL A 19 43.26 12.72 24.56
N ALA A 20 42.35 13.28 25.36
CA ALA A 20 41.25 12.53 25.90
C ALA A 20 40.47 12.04 24.66
N LEU A 21 40.79 10.82 24.22
CA LEU A 21 39.89 10.02 23.41
C LEU A 21 38.61 9.94 24.24
N ALA A 22 37.65 10.80 23.90
CA ALA A 22 36.29 10.66 24.36
C ALA A 22 35.83 9.31 23.83
N LEU A 23 35.96 8.28 24.66
CA LEU A 23 35.31 7.01 24.42
C LEU A 23 33.82 7.34 24.27
N PRO A 24 33.17 6.96 23.17
CA PRO A 24 31.74 7.17 23.02
C PRO A 24 31.07 6.56 24.25
N ALA A 25 30.18 7.34 24.88
CA ALA A 25 29.39 6.85 26.00
C ALA A 25 28.70 5.54 25.56
N PRO A 26 28.68 4.50 26.41
CA PRO A 26 28.03 3.24 26.06
C PRO A 26 26.57 3.53 25.73
N ALA A 27 26.15 3.11 24.55
CA ALA A 27 24.79 3.26 24.08
C ALA A 27 23.86 2.47 25.02
N ALA A 28 22.79 3.12 25.50
CA ALA A 28 21.91 2.52 26.49
C ALA A 28 20.81 1.72 25.78
N THR A 29 20.72 0.42 26.04
CA THR A 29 19.55 -0.38 25.67
C THR A 29 18.48 -0.17 26.73
N LEU A 30 17.30 0.34 26.34
CA LEU A 30 16.14 0.36 27.22
C LEU A 30 15.38 -0.95 27.02
N LEU A 31 15.45 -1.83 28.02
CA LEU A 31 14.60 -3.00 28.09
C LEU A 31 13.36 -2.63 28.91
N VAL A 32 12.21 -2.53 28.24
CA VAL A 32 10.93 -2.36 28.91
C VAL A 32 10.40 -3.76 29.21
N ASN A 33 10.46 -4.13 30.50
CA ASN A 33 10.01 -5.39 31.10
C ASN A 33 11.00 -6.59 30.95
N ASP A 34 11.76 -6.88 32.02
CA ASP A 34 12.71 -8.01 32.11
C ASP A 34 12.25 -9.14 33.05
N GLY A 35 10.98 -9.11 33.48
CA GLY A 35 10.37 -10.15 34.31
C GLY A 35 10.69 -10.10 35.81
N LEU A 36 11.29 -9.03 36.34
CA LEU A 36 11.67 -8.96 37.77
C LEU A 36 10.85 -7.98 38.66
N ALA A 37 9.86 -7.27 38.13
CA ALA A 37 8.98 -6.41 38.92
C ALA A 37 7.61 -6.26 38.25
N PRO A 38 6.52 -5.94 38.98
CA PRO A 38 5.21 -5.72 38.36
C PRO A 38 5.34 -4.68 37.24
N PRO A 39 4.74 -4.93 36.06
CA PRO A 39 4.90 -4.07 34.89
C PRO A 39 4.46 -2.65 35.23
N ASP A 40 5.37 -1.68 35.07
CA ASP A 40 4.97 -0.29 34.93
C ASP A 40 4.31 -0.16 33.54
N PRO A 41 2.99 0.09 33.46
CA PRO A 41 2.23 -0.13 32.24
C PRO A 41 2.57 0.85 31.09
N ALA A 42 3.42 1.85 31.30
CA ALA A 42 3.86 2.75 30.24
C ALA A 42 5.22 3.39 30.55
N HIS A 43 6.28 2.95 29.87
CA HIS A 43 7.50 3.75 29.81
C HIS A 43 7.36 4.81 28.72
N VAL A 44 7.60 6.07 29.09
CA VAL A 44 7.58 7.22 28.16
C VAL A 44 9.01 7.75 28.03
N LEU A 45 9.56 7.66 26.82
CA LEU A 45 10.78 8.39 26.45
C LEU A 45 10.38 9.75 25.86
N GLY A 46 10.83 10.84 26.49
CA GLY A 46 10.37 12.18 26.20
C GLY A 46 11.43 13.08 25.56
N PRO A 47 11.04 14.27 25.05
CA PRO A 47 11.90 15.22 24.35
C PRO A 47 13.02 15.86 25.21
N GLY A 48 13.13 15.48 26.49
CA GLY A 48 14.20 15.87 27.40
C GLY A 48 15.27 14.80 27.62
N ASP A 49 15.04 13.58 27.12
CA ASP A 49 15.98 12.46 27.25
C ASP A 49 17.06 12.60 26.17
N THR A 50 18.13 13.33 26.49
CA THR A 50 19.27 13.57 25.58
C THR A 50 20.22 12.38 25.45
N THR A 51 19.95 11.29 26.15
CA THR A 51 20.68 10.05 25.97
C THR A 51 20.17 9.37 24.72
N LEU A 52 21.03 9.23 23.70
CA LEU A 52 20.82 8.29 22.60
C LEU A 52 20.50 6.93 23.22
N VAL A 53 19.24 6.52 23.11
CA VAL A 53 18.83 5.14 23.42
C VAL A 53 19.17 4.35 22.17
N ASP A 54 20.04 3.36 22.30
CA ASP A 54 20.46 2.55 21.15
C ASP A 54 19.23 1.76 20.67
N ASP A 55 18.80 0.81 21.49
CA ASP A 55 17.69 -0.05 21.15
C ASP A 55 16.63 -0.04 22.26
N VAL A 56 15.37 0.03 21.84
CA VAL A 56 14.20 -0.15 22.68
C VAL A 56 13.60 -1.52 22.40
N TRP A 57 13.68 -2.41 23.37
CA TRP A 57 13.07 -3.74 23.30
C TRP A 57 11.82 -3.78 24.18
N VAL A 58 10.67 -4.06 23.55
CA VAL A 58 9.40 -4.29 24.24
C VAL A 58 9.00 -5.74 24.00
N ARG A 59 9.11 -6.54 25.05
CA ARG A 59 8.73 -7.95 25.05
C ARG A 59 7.82 -8.24 26.24
N ASP A 60 7.07 -9.33 26.13
CA ASP A 60 6.37 -9.92 27.25
C ASP A 60 7.38 -10.69 28.14
N ALA A 61 7.20 -10.57 29.46
CA ALA A 61 8.07 -11.12 30.50
C ALA A 61 8.14 -12.67 30.50
N GLY A 62 7.31 -13.34 29.70
CA GLY A 62 7.31 -14.79 29.54
C GLY A 62 8.33 -15.34 28.52
N CYS A 63 8.93 -14.48 27.68
CA CYS A 63 9.83 -14.89 26.59
C CYS A 63 11.29 -14.72 27.00
N GLY A 64 12.16 -15.62 26.52
CA GLY A 64 13.59 -15.61 26.85
C GLY A 64 14.25 -14.24 26.69
N SER A 65 15.38 -14.07 27.40
CA SER A 65 16.07 -12.78 27.50
C SER A 65 16.39 -12.16 26.13
N ALA A 66 16.62 -10.85 26.10
CA ALA A 66 16.99 -10.11 24.88
C ALA A 66 18.20 -10.73 24.12
N LEU A 67 19.00 -11.57 24.80
CA LEU A 67 20.18 -12.23 24.25
C LEU A 67 19.93 -13.62 23.66
N ASP A 68 18.75 -14.21 23.85
CA ASP A 68 18.40 -15.53 23.31
C ASP A 68 16.98 -15.53 22.70
N PRO A 69 16.83 -15.05 21.45
CA PRO A 69 15.54 -14.99 20.75
C PRO A 69 14.98 -16.37 20.37
N ALA A 70 15.70 -17.47 20.63
CA ALA A 70 15.26 -18.83 20.31
C ALA A 70 14.58 -19.55 21.50
N ALA A 71 14.60 -18.96 22.71
CA ALA A 71 14.02 -19.58 23.88
C ALA A 71 12.48 -19.48 23.88
N PRO A 72 11.74 -20.59 24.05
CA PRO A 72 10.28 -20.63 23.95
C PRO A 72 9.60 -19.84 25.08
N CYS A 73 8.57 -19.07 24.75
CA CYS A 73 7.79 -18.26 25.69
C CYS A 73 6.93 -19.12 26.64
N ALA A 74 7.01 -18.83 27.94
CA ALA A 74 6.16 -19.41 28.96
C ALA A 74 4.86 -18.60 29.13
N ALA A 75 3.80 -19.01 28.43
CA ALA A 75 2.42 -18.49 28.47
C ALA A 75 2.26 -16.97 28.15
N PRO A 76 1.10 -16.52 27.63
CA PRO A 76 0.87 -15.09 27.38
C PRO A 76 0.80 -14.37 28.72
N GLY A 77 1.88 -13.67 29.06
CA GLY A 77 1.96 -12.68 30.12
C GLY A 77 1.41 -11.34 29.63
N VAL A 78 1.47 -10.34 30.49
CA VAL A 78 0.77 -9.06 30.33
C VAL A 78 1.39 -8.26 29.18
N ALA A 79 0.57 -7.81 28.23
CA ALA A 79 1.01 -6.95 27.13
C ALA A 79 1.80 -5.73 27.65
N SER A 80 3.05 -5.59 27.19
CA SER A 80 3.93 -4.46 27.51
C SER A 80 3.77 -3.35 26.46
N GLY A 81 3.88 -2.09 26.87
CA GLY A 81 3.74 -0.92 26.00
C GLY A 81 4.83 0.11 26.22
N VAL A 82 5.34 0.71 25.13
CA VAL A 82 6.23 1.89 25.18
C VAL A 82 5.68 3.04 24.34
N ALA A 83 5.86 4.27 24.82
CA ALA A 83 5.64 5.47 24.03
C ALA A 83 6.96 6.24 23.88
N ILE A 84 7.32 6.57 22.65
CA ILE A 84 8.56 7.26 22.29
C ILE A 84 8.18 8.55 21.58
N ALA A 85 8.61 9.71 22.10
CA ALA A 85 8.32 11.01 21.49
C ALA A 85 9.52 11.95 21.58
N GLY A 86 9.85 12.61 20.46
CA GLY A 86 10.86 13.66 20.40
C GLY A 86 12.30 13.21 20.72
N THR A 87 12.62 11.93 20.52
CA THR A 87 13.96 11.37 20.73
C THR A 87 14.39 10.46 19.59
N ASP A 88 15.70 10.33 19.40
CA ASP A 88 16.30 9.47 18.38
C ASP A 88 16.63 8.11 19.00
N VAL A 89 16.11 7.05 18.38
CA VAL A 89 16.36 5.65 18.74
C VAL A 89 16.97 4.91 17.55
N ASN A 90 17.97 4.06 17.78
CA ASN A 90 18.52 3.27 16.68
C ASN A 90 17.54 2.16 16.26
N ALA A 91 16.94 1.44 17.21
CA ALA A 91 15.91 0.46 16.89
C ALA A 91 14.77 0.34 17.93
N VAL A 92 13.58 -0.05 17.46
CA VAL A 92 12.40 -0.36 18.27
C VAL A 92 11.87 -1.74 17.89
N PHE A 93 11.75 -2.63 18.88
CA PHE A 93 11.23 -3.98 18.71
C PHE A 93 9.98 -4.17 19.55
N ALA A 94 8.84 -4.45 18.90
CA ALA A 94 7.56 -4.72 19.56
C ALA A 94 7.08 -6.13 19.19
N TRP A 95 7.42 -7.11 20.02
CA TRP A 95 7.19 -8.54 19.76
C TRP A 95 6.28 -9.17 20.82
N ASP A 96 5.77 -10.38 20.54
CA ASP A 96 5.06 -11.23 21.52
C ASP A 96 3.87 -10.53 22.18
N GLY A 97 3.01 -9.88 21.38
CA GLY A 97 1.85 -9.13 21.90
C GLY A 97 2.17 -7.75 22.49
N SER A 98 3.43 -7.31 22.45
CA SER A 98 3.84 -5.99 22.93
C SER A 98 3.47 -4.87 21.96
N SER A 99 3.41 -3.64 22.46
CA SER A 99 3.03 -2.47 21.69
C SER A 99 4.07 -1.34 21.76
N ALA A 100 4.23 -0.60 20.66
CA ALA A 100 5.05 0.62 20.63
C ALA A 100 4.30 1.77 19.95
N THR A 101 4.35 2.96 20.55
CA THR A 101 3.82 4.19 19.94
C THR A 101 4.98 5.15 19.69
N LEU A 102 5.18 5.55 18.43
CA LEU A 102 6.21 6.51 18.03
C LEU A 102 5.53 7.82 17.62
N GLY A 103 5.70 8.85 18.43
CA GLY A 103 5.10 10.17 18.25
C GLY A 103 5.99 11.14 17.47
N ALA A 104 5.50 12.38 17.36
CA ALA A 104 6.16 13.46 16.63
C ALA A 104 7.62 13.68 17.07
N GLY A 105 8.50 13.86 16.08
CA GLY A 105 9.92 14.14 16.31
C GLY A 105 10.73 12.94 16.78
N ALA A 106 10.13 11.76 16.95
CA ALA A 106 10.90 10.54 17.13
C ALA A 106 11.56 10.15 15.80
N THR A 107 12.82 9.75 15.84
CA THR A 107 13.47 9.09 14.71
C THR A 107 13.87 7.68 15.10
N ALA A 108 13.58 6.71 14.22
CA ALA A 108 13.98 5.32 14.42
C ALA A 108 14.78 4.84 13.22
N GLY A 109 15.94 4.23 13.45
CA GLY A 109 16.65 3.50 12.41
C GLY A 109 15.82 2.31 11.94
N THR A 110 15.45 1.42 12.87
CA THR A 110 14.63 0.24 12.59
C THR A 110 13.39 0.17 13.49
N LEU A 111 12.23 -0.15 12.92
CA LEU A 111 11.04 -0.61 13.63
C LEU A 111 10.76 -2.06 13.23
N SER A 112 10.67 -2.98 14.19
CA SER A 112 10.32 -4.38 13.92
C SER A 112 9.18 -4.85 14.80
N VAL A 113 8.10 -5.32 14.16
CA VAL A 113 6.89 -5.78 14.82
C VAL A 113 6.58 -7.22 14.41
N ARG A 114 6.47 -8.14 15.37
CA ARG A 114 6.33 -9.59 15.13
C ARG A 114 5.47 -10.25 16.20
N ASP A 115 5.04 -11.48 15.93
CA ASP A 115 4.48 -12.40 16.92
C ASP A 115 3.33 -11.77 17.72
N SER A 116 2.33 -11.25 17.01
CA SER A 116 1.18 -10.52 17.59
C SER A 116 1.48 -9.15 18.19
N GLY A 117 2.70 -8.63 18.03
CA GLY A 117 3.05 -7.27 18.41
C GLY A 117 2.31 -6.20 17.58
N SER A 118 2.30 -4.98 18.10
CA SER A 118 1.69 -3.83 17.41
C SER A 118 2.55 -2.57 17.48
N ALA A 119 2.46 -1.71 16.47
CA ALA A 119 3.04 -0.38 16.52
C ALA A 119 2.12 0.69 15.92
N MET A 120 2.13 1.87 16.53
CA MET A 120 1.51 3.08 16.01
C MET A 120 2.57 4.12 15.70
N VAL A 121 2.54 4.67 14.49
CA VAL A 121 3.44 5.73 14.02
C VAL A 121 2.60 6.98 13.78
N ASP A 122 2.86 8.03 14.57
CA ASP A 122 2.15 9.30 14.54
C ASP A 122 3.14 10.48 14.57
N GLY A 123 3.67 10.78 13.38
CA GLY A 123 4.59 11.91 13.16
C GLY A 123 6.07 11.58 13.34
N ALA A 124 6.43 10.30 13.49
CA ALA A 124 7.83 9.86 13.54
C ALA A 124 8.45 9.68 12.13
N SER A 125 9.78 9.68 12.06
CA SER A 125 10.54 9.32 10.86
C SER A 125 11.26 7.99 11.08
N ILE A 126 10.98 7.01 10.23
CA ILE A 126 11.51 5.64 10.35
C ILE A 126 12.29 5.32 9.08
N ALA A 127 13.55 4.91 9.21
CA ALA A 127 14.34 4.53 8.05
C ALA A 127 13.90 3.15 7.51
N HIS A 128 13.71 2.15 8.39
CA HIS A 128 13.26 0.82 8.01
C HIS A 128 12.19 0.29 8.96
N ALA A 129 11.03 -0.09 8.44
CA ALA A 129 9.98 -0.77 9.19
C ALA A 129 9.79 -2.19 8.64
N SER A 130 9.71 -3.17 9.54
CA SER A 130 9.43 -4.57 9.19
C SER A 130 8.27 -5.11 10.01
N ILE A 131 7.35 -5.79 9.33
CA ILE A 131 6.22 -6.48 9.97
C ILE A 131 6.30 -7.98 9.68
N GLY A 132 6.12 -8.79 10.70
CA GLY A 132 6.11 -10.25 10.62
C GLY A 132 4.73 -10.86 10.87
N ASP A 133 4.73 -12.14 11.26
CA ASP A 133 3.50 -12.91 11.46
C ASP A 133 2.61 -12.37 12.58
N ALA A 134 1.30 -12.35 12.30
CA ALA A 134 0.24 -11.87 13.20
C ALA A 134 0.43 -10.45 13.77
N ALA A 135 1.40 -9.67 13.29
CA ALA A 135 1.70 -8.33 13.78
C ALA A 135 0.81 -7.25 13.14
N SER A 136 0.78 -6.05 13.73
CA SER A 136 0.09 -4.89 13.15
C SER A 136 0.91 -3.61 13.21
N ILE A 137 0.93 -2.84 12.13
CA ILE A 137 1.45 -1.46 12.13
C ILE A 137 0.36 -0.51 11.64
N VAL A 138 0.14 0.57 12.39
CA VAL A 138 -0.73 1.68 12.00
C VAL A 138 0.13 2.91 11.77
N VAL A 139 0.00 3.56 10.62
CA VAL A 139 0.68 4.81 10.29
C VAL A 139 -0.38 5.89 10.09
N ALA A 140 -0.59 6.71 11.12
CA ALA A 140 -1.52 7.83 11.06
C ALA A 140 -0.85 9.07 10.43
N ALA A 141 0.41 9.32 10.81
CA ALA A 141 1.24 10.37 10.26
C ALA A 141 2.71 9.97 10.36
N GLY A 142 3.58 10.62 9.60
CA GLY A 142 5.03 10.37 9.63
C GLY A 142 5.60 9.92 8.30
N GLN A 143 6.84 9.43 8.33
CA GLN A 143 7.59 9.01 7.15
C GLN A 143 8.24 7.65 7.39
N ILE A 144 8.08 6.73 6.45
CA ILE A 144 8.78 5.44 6.43
C ILE A 144 9.55 5.34 5.12
N ALA A 145 10.88 5.27 5.18
CA ALA A 145 11.67 5.16 3.95
C ALA A 145 11.52 3.79 3.30
N GLN A 146 11.53 2.71 4.09
CA GLN A 146 11.27 1.35 3.58
C GLN A 146 10.36 0.57 4.52
N LEU A 147 9.28 0.00 3.98
CA LEU A 147 8.36 -0.89 4.70
C LEU A 147 8.43 -2.30 4.11
N ASP A 148 8.90 -3.27 4.89
CA ASP A 148 8.93 -4.67 4.50
C ASP A 148 7.79 -5.45 5.15
N LEU A 149 6.97 -6.05 4.30
CA LEU A 149 5.81 -6.85 4.65
C LEU A 149 6.20 -8.33 4.62
N ALA A 150 6.13 -9.01 5.75
CA ALA A 150 6.35 -10.45 5.82
C ALA A 150 5.24 -11.16 6.60
N GLY A 151 4.96 -12.39 6.18
CA GLY A 151 4.06 -13.28 6.89
C GLY A 151 2.60 -12.86 6.83
N THR A 152 1.91 -13.03 7.95
CA THR A 152 0.46 -12.84 8.10
C THR A 152 0.07 -11.52 8.80
N GLY A 153 1.01 -10.60 8.98
CA GLY A 153 0.74 -9.30 9.59
C GLY A 153 -0.18 -8.39 8.75
N GLY A 154 -0.63 -7.30 9.36
CA GLY A 154 -1.49 -6.29 8.73
C GLY A 154 -0.96 -4.87 8.88
N VAL A 155 -1.08 -4.05 7.84
CA VAL A 155 -0.70 -2.64 7.88
C VAL A 155 -1.87 -1.74 7.50
N ASP A 156 -2.14 -0.74 8.34
CA ASP A 156 -3.13 0.31 8.11
C ASP A 156 -2.42 1.66 7.96
N LEU A 157 -2.64 2.32 6.82
CA LEU A 157 -1.95 3.53 6.38
C LEU A 157 -2.96 4.65 6.19
N ASP A 158 -3.29 5.34 7.28
CA ASP A 158 -4.30 6.41 7.34
C ASP A 158 -3.71 7.79 6.97
N GLY A 159 -2.43 7.81 6.60
CA GLY A 159 -1.70 9.03 6.24
C GLY A 159 -0.20 8.80 6.10
N GLY A 160 0.56 9.88 6.20
CA GLY A 160 2.02 9.85 6.12
C GLY A 160 2.57 9.58 4.71
N ALA A 161 3.89 9.37 4.65
CA ALA A 161 4.61 9.09 3.41
C ALA A 161 5.45 7.82 3.52
N ILE A 162 5.40 7.00 2.47
CA ILE A 162 6.18 5.76 2.37
C ILE A 162 7.00 5.81 1.08
N ALA A 163 8.32 5.65 1.16
CA ALA A 163 9.15 5.73 -0.04
C ALA A 163 9.20 4.40 -0.80
N ALA A 164 9.26 3.27 -0.10
CA ALA A 164 9.23 1.95 -0.73
C ALA A 164 8.50 0.93 0.12
N THR A 165 7.87 -0.05 -0.54
CA THR A 165 7.28 -1.21 0.13
C THR A 165 7.64 -2.48 -0.60
N SER A 166 7.94 -3.55 0.13
CA SER A 166 8.24 -4.85 -0.46
C SER A 166 7.64 -5.99 0.36
N GLY A 167 7.19 -7.05 -0.31
CA GLY A 167 6.80 -8.32 0.32
C GLY A 167 5.29 -8.54 0.42
N GLY A 168 4.88 -9.43 1.32
CA GLY A 168 3.52 -9.91 1.47
C GLY A 168 2.99 -9.77 2.88
N ALA A 169 1.74 -9.35 2.99
CA ALA A 169 0.98 -9.23 4.23
C ALA A 169 -0.37 -9.92 4.08
N ALA A 170 -1.01 -10.29 5.18
CA ALA A 170 -2.39 -10.74 5.12
C ALA A 170 -3.32 -9.59 4.72
N ARG A 171 -3.05 -8.38 5.21
CA ARG A 171 -3.87 -7.18 4.95
C ARG A 171 -3.01 -5.93 4.75
N VAL A 172 -3.36 -5.12 3.77
CA VAL A 172 -2.87 -3.75 3.62
C VAL A 172 -4.08 -2.85 3.38
N ALA A 173 -4.33 -1.88 4.25
CA ALA A 173 -5.35 -0.86 4.05
C ALA A 173 -4.70 0.52 3.94
N ILE A 174 -5.11 1.30 2.94
CA ILE A 174 -4.61 2.65 2.68
C ILE A 174 -5.80 3.61 2.61
N ASP A 175 -5.75 4.63 3.46
CA ASP A 175 -6.65 5.77 3.44
C ASP A 175 -5.85 7.07 3.64
N GLY A 176 -5.30 7.61 2.56
CA GLY A 176 -4.68 8.94 2.56
C GLY A 176 -3.16 8.96 2.59
N ALA A 177 -2.51 7.79 2.64
CA ALA A 177 -1.05 7.71 2.57
C ALA A 177 -0.50 8.09 1.18
N THR A 178 0.73 8.63 1.16
CA THR A 178 1.46 8.96 -0.07
C THR A 178 2.66 8.03 -0.27
N PHE A 179 2.68 7.30 -1.39
CA PHE A 179 3.81 6.50 -1.83
C PHE A 179 4.66 7.30 -2.81
N THR A 180 5.89 7.65 -2.41
CA THR A 180 6.80 8.46 -3.24
C THR A 180 7.64 7.60 -4.20
N GLY A 181 7.78 6.30 -3.92
CA GLY A 181 8.40 5.33 -4.82
C GLY A 181 7.46 4.18 -5.19
N ALA A 182 8.04 3.06 -5.58
CA ALA A 182 7.29 1.85 -5.95
C ALA A 182 6.91 1.05 -4.71
N ALA A 183 5.66 0.57 -4.68
CA ALA A 183 5.19 -0.38 -3.68
C ALA A 183 4.94 -1.74 -4.35
N ASN A 184 5.70 -2.75 -3.90
CA ASN A 184 5.66 -4.11 -4.42
C ASN A 184 4.95 -5.02 -3.42
N PHE A 185 3.76 -5.48 -3.77
CA PHE A 185 2.89 -6.31 -2.96
C PHE A 185 2.88 -7.74 -3.51
N ALA A 186 3.59 -8.66 -2.87
CA ALA A 186 3.64 -10.06 -3.23
C ALA A 186 2.67 -10.87 -2.36
N ASN A 187 1.71 -11.58 -2.96
CA ASN A 187 0.76 -12.46 -2.27
C ASN A 187 -0.03 -11.76 -1.14
N VAL A 188 -0.40 -10.49 -1.31
CA VAL A 188 -1.25 -9.78 -0.34
C VAL A 188 -2.68 -10.29 -0.44
N ALA A 189 -3.20 -10.87 0.65
CA ALA A 189 -4.51 -11.52 0.63
C ALA A 189 -5.69 -10.52 0.58
N ASP A 190 -5.54 -9.36 1.23
CA ASP A 190 -6.56 -8.29 1.24
C ASP A 190 -5.88 -6.91 1.15
N PHE A 191 -5.75 -6.38 -0.06
CA PHE A 191 -5.31 -5.00 -0.29
C PHE A 191 -6.52 -4.09 -0.51
N ARG A 192 -6.59 -2.97 0.23
CA ARG A 192 -7.64 -1.96 0.07
C ARG A 192 -7.04 -0.57 0.00
N MET A 193 -7.45 0.21 -0.99
CA MET A 193 -7.11 1.63 -1.08
C MET A 193 -8.38 2.44 -1.32
N GLN A 194 -8.68 3.37 -0.40
CA GLN A 194 -9.82 4.28 -0.50
C GLN A 194 -9.40 5.68 -0.96
N SER A 195 -8.24 6.15 -0.52
CA SER A 195 -7.66 7.43 -0.89
C SER A 195 -6.14 7.37 -0.75
N GLY A 196 -5.42 8.36 -1.25
CA GLY A 196 -3.95 8.42 -1.18
C GLY A 196 -3.32 8.71 -2.53
N ARG A 197 -1.99 8.70 -2.60
CA ARG A 197 -1.24 8.94 -3.83
C ARG A 197 -0.17 7.89 -4.01
N SER A 198 0.01 7.38 -5.22
CA SER A 198 1.05 6.41 -5.53
C SER A 198 1.72 6.70 -6.87
N ASN A 199 3.03 6.49 -6.92
CA ASN A 199 3.74 6.49 -8.19
C ASN A 199 3.57 5.14 -8.91
N ALA A 200 3.79 4.02 -8.21
CA ALA A 200 3.65 2.70 -8.81
C ALA A 200 3.25 1.65 -7.78
N PHE A 201 2.27 0.83 -8.12
CA PHE A 201 1.92 -0.40 -7.42
C PHE A 201 2.15 -1.61 -8.32
N LEU A 202 2.84 -2.60 -7.76
CA LEU A 202 3.11 -3.88 -8.40
C LEU A 202 2.57 -5.00 -7.51
N PHE A 203 1.49 -5.65 -7.96
CA PHE A 203 0.90 -6.81 -7.34
C PHE A 203 1.45 -8.07 -8.00
N LEU A 204 2.11 -8.93 -7.22
CA LEU A 204 2.77 -10.15 -7.68
C LEU A 204 2.16 -11.38 -6.98
N GLY A 205 1.85 -12.41 -7.75
CA GLY A 205 1.30 -13.65 -7.22
C GLY A 205 -0.19 -13.53 -6.87
N ASN A 206 -0.67 -14.40 -5.99
CA ASN A 206 -2.11 -14.65 -5.80
C ASN A 206 -2.79 -13.63 -4.88
N GLY A 207 -2.65 -12.34 -5.18
CA GLY A 207 -3.23 -11.25 -4.40
C GLY A 207 -4.64 -10.83 -4.83
N ALA A 208 -5.33 -10.14 -3.93
CA ALA A 208 -6.59 -9.45 -4.22
C ALA A 208 -6.50 -7.97 -3.81
N ALA A 209 -6.82 -7.08 -4.74
CA ALA A 209 -6.81 -5.64 -4.52
C ALA A 209 -8.17 -4.99 -4.78
N SER A 210 -8.61 -4.13 -3.87
CA SER A 210 -9.80 -3.28 -4.03
C SER A 210 -9.38 -1.82 -3.97
N ILE A 211 -9.46 -1.13 -5.10
CA ILE A 211 -9.08 0.28 -5.23
C ILE A 211 -10.33 1.08 -5.59
N SER A 212 -10.80 1.90 -4.64
CA SER A 212 -11.98 2.74 -4.81
C SER A 212 -11.65 4.24 -4.89
N GLY A 213 -10.38 4.61 -4.79
CA GLY A 213 -9.93 6.00 -4.88
C GLY A 213 -8.41 6.16 -4.85
N GLY A 214 -7.96 7.42 -4.83
CA GLY A 214 -6.55 7.82 -4.83
C GLY A 214 -5.99 8.21 -6.20
N ASP A 215 -4.79 8.77 -6.21
CA ASP A 215 -4.12 9.30 -7.41
C ASP A 215 -2.89 8.47 -7.78
N PHE A 216 -2.84 7.96 -9.01
CA PHE A 216 -1.79 7.11 -9.55
C PHE A 216 -1.02 7.84 -10.64
N ALA A 217 0.26 8.14 -10.42
CA ALA A 217 1.08 8.90 -11.37
C ALA A 217 1.79 8.03 -12.43
N GLY A 218 2.06 6.77 -12.10
CA GLY A 218 2.83 5.84 -12.93
C GLY A 218 2.10 4.52 -13.12
N GLN A 219 2.62 3.42 -12.58
CA GLN A 219 2.16 2.10 -13.00
C GLN A 219 1.27 1.39 -11.99
N LEU A 220 0.19 0.79 -12.46
CA LEU A 220 -0.55 -0.24 -11.73
C LEU A 220 -0.34 -1.57 -12.45
N TRP A 221 0.53 -2.42 -11.93
CA TRP A 221 0.86 -3.72 -12.51
C TRP A 221 0.29 -4.86 -11.66
N LEU A 222 -0.42 -5.77 -12.31
CA LEU A 222 -0.94 -7.00 -11.71
C LEU A 222 -0.40 -8.23 -12.45
N ALA A 223 0.23 -9.15 -11.72
CA ALA A 223 0.75 -10.42 -12.24
C ALA A 223 0.24 -11.57 -11.38
N ALA A 224 -0.57 -12.46 -11.97
CA ALA A 224 -1.30 -13.52 -11.29
C ALA A 224 -2.24 -13.06 -10.15
N SER A 225 -2.71 -11.82 -10.20
CA SER A 225 -3.54 -11.19 -9.14
C SER A 225 -4.94 -10.84 -9.61
N THR A 226 -5.83 -10.56 -8.66
CA THR A 226 -7.17 -10.02 -8.93
C THR A 226 -7.29 -8.58 -8.44
N ALA A 227 -8.00 -7.72 -9.19
CA ALA A 227 -8.31 -6.38 -8.71
C ALA A 227 -9.69 -5.87 -9.14
N ALA A 228 -10.30 -5.10 -8.24
CA ALA A 228 -11.49 -4.29 -8.51
C ALA A 228 -11.13 -2.81 -8.44
N LEU A 229 -11.37 -2.07 -9.52
CA LEU A 229 -11.08 -0.65 -9.66
C LEU A 229 -12.40 0.12 -9.84
N SER A 230 -12.69 1.08 -8.96
CA SER A 230 -14.00 1.78 -8.95
C SER A 230 -13.94 3.28 -8.70
N GLY A 231 -12.74 3.87 -8.58
CA GLY A 231 -12.56 5.30 -8.38
C GLY A 231 -11.09 5.73 -8.45
N GLY A 232 -10.82 7.00 -8.14
CA GLY A 232 -9.46 7.57 -8.13
C GLY A 232 -9.03 8.16 -9.47
N THR A 233 -7.83 8.74 -9.53
CA THR A 233 -7.26 9.37 -10.72
C THR A 233 -6.08 8.57 -11.24
N LEU A 234 -6.10 8.15 -12.50
CA LEU A 234 -4.91 7.67 -13.20
C LEU A 234 -4.33 8.86 -13.96
N ALA A 235 -3.07 9.21 -13.76
CA ALA A 235 -2.42 10.28 -14.51
C ALA A 235 -2.32 9.92 -16.01
N GLU A 236 -2.09 10.92 -16.87
CA GLU A 236 -1.93 10.72 -18.32
C GLU A 236 -0.80 9.73 -18.66
N THR A 237 0.25 9.73 -17.87
CA THR A 237 1.38 8.80 -18.05
C THR A 237 1.16 7.45 -17.36
N ALA A 238 -0.01 7.21 -16.77
CA ALA A 238 -0.23 6.01 -16.00
C ALA A 238 -0.51 4.80 -16.91
N THR A 239 0.05 3.66 -16.54
CA THR A 239 -0.14 2.40 -17.26
C THR A 239 -0.80 1.37 -16.36
N LEU A 240 -1.92 0.82 -16.80
CA LEU A 240 -2.52 -0.38 -16.22
C LEU A 240 -1.96 -1.60 -16.94
N VAL A 241 -1.23 -2.46 -16.23
CA VAL A 241 -0.68 -3.72 -16.75
C VAL A 241 -1.33 -4.89 -16.05
N ALA A 242 -1.88 -5.83 -16.81
CA ALA A 242 -2.39 -7.11 -16.29
C ALA A 242 -1.72 -8.27 -17.04
N SER A 243 -1.04 -9.16 -16.31
CA SER A 243 -0.31 -10.32 -16.86
C SER A 243 -0.58 -11.60 -16.08
N ASP A 244 -0.10 -12.72 -16.62
CA ASP A 244 -0.01 -14.03 -15.93
C ASP A 244 -1.34 -14.51 -15.34
N ALA A 245 -2.40 -14.52 -16.16
CA ALA A 245 -3.76 -14.89 -15.78
C ALA A 245 -4.41 -14.00 -14.70
N SER A 246 -3.97 -12.73 -14.58
CA SER A 246 -4.64 -11.74 -13.72
C SER A 246 -6.08 -11.47 -14.16
N ALA A 247 -6.94 -11.09 -13.23
CA ALA A 247 -8.30 -10.64 -13.50
C ALA A 247 -8.55 -9.24 -12.93
N VAL A 248 -8.92 -8.29 -13.78
CA VAL A 248 -9.17 -6.90 -13.39
C VAL A 248 -10.61 -6.53 -13.76
N ASP A 249 -11.39 -6.07 -12.79
CA ASP A 249 -12.72 -5.51 -12.99
C ASP A 249 -12.66 -3.99 -12.78
N TRP A 250 -12.82 -3.20 -13.85
CA TRP A 250 -12.75 -1.74 -13.83
C TRP A 250 -14.12 -1.12 -14.10
N THR A 251 -14.64 -0.37 -13.14
CA THR A 251 -16.02 0.16 -13.14
C THR A 251 -16.11 1.66 -12.90
N GLY A 252 -15.02 2.31 -12.47
CA GLY A 252 -14.99 3.74 -12.21
C GLY A 252 -13.58 4.24 -11.93
N GLY A 253 -13.41 5.56 -11.93
CA GLY A 253 -12.14 6.26 -11.80
C GLY A 253 -12.13 7.53 -12.66
N LEU A 254 -11.88 8.67 -12.02
CA LEU A 254 -11.61 9.96 -12.62
C LEU A 254 -10.34 9.87 -13.47
N THR A 255 -10.48 9.48 -14.72
CA THR A 255 -9.48 9.79 -15.72
C THR A 255 -9.56 11.29 -16.01
N ARG A 256 -8.95 12.14 -15.18
CA ARG A 256 -8.91 13.60 -15.33
C ARG A 256 -7.51 14.14 -15.65
N ASP A 257 -7.34 14.77 -16.80
CA ASP A 257 -6.25 15.74 -16.93
C ASP A 257 -6.58 16.98 -16.08
N ASP A 258 -5.58 17.78 -15.73
CA ASP A 258 -5.78 19.05 -15.00
C ASP A 258 -6.54 20.11 -15.86
N ALA A 259 -6.90 19.78 -17.10
CA ALA A 259 -7.52 20.66 -18.10
C ALA A 259 -8.98 20.31 -18.47
N GLY A 260 -9.57 19.28 -17.87
CA GLY A 260 -10.92 18.79 -18.16
C GLY A 260 -11.09 17.94 -19.44
N GLY A 261 -10.00 17.50 -20.08
CA GLY A 261 -9.99 16.57 -21.21
C GLY A 261 -10.05 15.10 -20.78
N ALA A 262 -10.46 14.23 -21.72
CA ALA A 262 -10.42 12.78 -21.53
C ALA A 262 -8.96 12.32 -21.52
N ILE A 263 -8.52 11.66 -20.45
CA ILE A 263 -7.17 11.10 -20.39
C ILE A 263 -7.00 10.02 -21.45
N THR A 264 -5.76 9.92 -21.96
CA THR A 264 -5.23 8.74 -22.64
C THR A 264 -4.44 7.92 -21.62
N THR A 265 -5.01 6.82 -21.09
CA THR A 265 -4.22 5.87 -20.28
C THR A 265 -3.71 4.75 -21.17
N ASP A 266 -2.51 4.25 -20.89
CA ASP A 266 -2.04 3.03 -21.54
C ASP A 266 -2.54 1.79 -20.78
N ILE A 267 -3.19 0.88 -21.50
CA ILE A 267 -3.65 -0.40 -20.98
C ILE A 267 -2.86 -1.51 -21.67
N ASP A 268 -2.20 -2.36 -20.90
CA ASP A 268 -1.43 -3.49 -21.41
C ASP A 268 -1.92 -4.81 -20.78
N VAL A 269 -2.65 -5.60 -21.56
CA VAL A 269 -3.22 -6.87 -21.10
C VAL A 269 -2.51 -8.03 -21.78
N ARG A 270 -1.89 -8.92 -20.98
CA ARG A 270 -0.95 -9.94 -21.44
C ARG A 270 -1.25 -11.34 -20.90
N THR A 271 -0.74 -12.37 -21.56
CA THR A 271 -0.52 -13.71 -20.97
C THR A 271 -1.73 -14.27 -20.22
N GLY A 272 -2.84 -14.46 -20.92
CA GLY A 272 -4.07 -15.03 -20.34
C GLY A 272 -4.82 -14.13 -19.36
N ALA A 273 -4.39 -12.89 -19.15
CA ALA A 273 -5.10 -11.95 -18.27
C ALA A 273 -6.46 -11.54 -18.86
N VAL A 274 -7.39 -11.19 -17.97
CA VAL A 274 -8.75 -10.76 -18.30
C VAL A 274 -8.97 -9.37 -17.70
N LEU A 275 -9.28 -8.40 -18.56
CA LEU A 275 -9.74 -7.07 -18.15
C LEU A 275 -11.22 -6.94 -18.49
N ARG A 276 -12.05 -6.68 -17.47
CA ARG A 276 -13.47 -6.35 -17.63
C ARG A 276 -13.67 -4.86 -17.39
N ILE A 277 -14.32 -4.19 -18.33
CA ILE A 277 -14.61 -2.75 -18.24
C ILE A 277 -16.12 -2.59 -18.18
N GLY A 278 -16.64 -2.15 -17.04
CA GLY A 278 -18.04 -1.87 -16.80
C GLY A 278 -18.42 -0.47 -17.29
N GLY A 279 -19.46 -0.35 -18.12
CA GLY A 279 -19.85 0.95 -18.65
C GLY A 279 -20.79 0.90 -19.86
N SER A 280 -20.74 1.96 -20.67
CA SER A 280 -21.56 2.17 -21.86
C SER A 280 -20.83 3.00 -22.94
N ALA A 281 -21.48 3.19 -24.09
CA ALA A 281 -21.00 4.01 -25.21
C ALA A 281 -19.60 3.67 -25.73
N PHE A 282 -19.24 2.38 -25.68
CA PHE A 282 -17.90 1.94 -26.07
C PHE A 282 -17.64 2.09 -27.57
N ALA A 283 -16.41 2.46 -27.90
CA ALA A 283 -15.90 2.51 -29.27
C ALA A 283 -14.46 2.00 -29.32
N VAL A 284 -14.11 1.28 -30.39
CA VAL A 284 -12.75 0.85 -30.71
C VAL A 284 -12.33 1.52 -32.00
N ASP A 285 -11.23 2.28 -31.95
CA ASP A 285 -10.72 3.10 -33.05
C ASP A 285 -11.82 4.02 -33.64
N GLY A 286 -12.65 4.57 -32.74
CA GLY A 286 -13.78 5.43 -33.09
C GLY A 286 -15.02 4.69 -33.64
N VAL A 287 -14.95 3.37 -33.83
CA VAL A 287 -16.10 2.55 -34.27
C VAL A 287 -16.88 2.07 -33.05
N PRO A 288 -18.18 2.39 -32.91
CA PRO A 288 -18.99 1.91 -31.79
C PRO A 288 -19.04 0.39 -31.71
N VAL A 289 -18.88 -0.16 -30.51
CA VAL A 289 -18.95 -1.59 -30.22
C VAL A 289 -20.02 -1.89 -29.17
N ALA A 290 -20.74 -2.99 -29.35
CA ALA A 290 -21.66 -3.47 -28.34
C ALA A 290 -20.88 -4.12 -27.17
N SER A 291 -21.55 -4.34 -26.04
CA SER A 291 -20.99 -5.11 -24.94
C SER A 291 -20.60 -6.53 -25.38
N GLY A 292 -19.52 -7.07 -24.80
CA GLY A 292 -18.99 -8.38 -25.14
C GLY A 292 -17.46 -8.39 -25.15
N THR A 293 -16.87 -9.48 -25.64
CA THR A 293 -15.42 -9.56 -25.85
C THR A 293 -15.05 -8.82 -27.12
N VAL A 294 -14.18 -7.80 -27.01
CA VAL A 294 -13.84 -6.93 -28.16
C VAL A 294 -12.43 -7.18 -28.69
N LEU A 295 -11.52 -7.64 -27.84
CA LEU A 295 -10.20 -8.10 -28.22
C LEU A 295 -9.99 -9.48 -27.58
N ALA A 296 -10.26 -10.52 -28.38
CA ALA A 296 -10.10 -11.92 -28.00
C ALA A 296 -8.85 -12.50 -28.68
N GLY A 297 -8.10 -13.31 -27.94
CA GLY A 297 -6.81 -13.86 -28.34
C GLY A 297 -6.77 -14.50 -29.74
N GLY A 298 -6.31 -13.71 -30.72
CA GLY A 298 -6.06 -14.14 -32.10
C GLY A 298 -4.64 -14.63 -32.36
N GLY A 299 -3.86 -14.89 -31.30
CA GLY A 299 -2.48 -15.38 -31.39
C GLY A 299 -1.40 -14.34 -31.74
N GLY A 300 -1.75 -13.04 -31.83
CA GLY A 300 -0.81 -11.96 -32.10
C GLY A 300 -1.06 -10.72 -31.23
N LEU A 301 -0.08 -9.82 -31.19
CA LEU A 301 -0.21 -8.51 -30.52
C LEU A 301 -1.22 -7.64 -31.27
N SER A 302 -2.13 -7.01 -30.54
CA SER A 302 -3.10 -6.05 -31.08
C SER A 302 -2.99 -4.71 -30.37
N PHE A 303 -3.24 -3.64 -31.13
CA PHE A 303 -3.22 -2.25 -30.66
C PHE A 303 -4.51 -1.57 -31.12
N ALA A 304 -5.16 -0.85 -30.22
CA ALA A 304 -6.36 -0.09 -30.54
C ALA A 304 -6.57 1.07 -29.57
N THR A 305 -7.36 2.06 -29.96
CA THR A 305 -7.87 3.08 -29.05
C THR A 305 -9.24 2.64 -28.55
N LEU A 306 -9.39 2.42 -27.25
CA LEU A 306 -10.66 2.14 -26.60
C LEU A 306 -11.19 3.42 -25.96
N ALA A 307 -12.44 3.77 -26.24
CA ALA A 307 -13.12 4.88 -25.58
C ALA A 307 -14.50 4.43 -25.09
N GLY A 308 -15.06 5.15 -24.12
CA GLY A 308 -16.41 4.91 -23.63
C GLY A 308 -16.75 5.72 -22.38
N THR A 309 -17.81 5.32 -21.70
CA THR A 309 -18.22 5.86 -20.41
C THR A 309 -18.20 4.72 -19.39
N LEU A 310 -17.44 4.85 -18.30
CA LEU A 310 -17.40 3.89 -17.21
C LEU A 310 -18.74 3.85 -16.46
N ALA A 311 -18.98 2.80 -15.67
CA ALA A 311 -20.21 2.65 -14.89
C ALA A 311 -20.39 3.74 -13.81
N SER A 312 -19.31 4.43 -13.44
CA SER A 312 -19.33 5.65 -12.62
C SER A 312 -19.90 6.88 -13.35
N GLY A 313 -20.07 6.82 -14.67
CA GLY A 313 -20.49 7.93 -15.53
C GLY A 313 -19.33 8.74 -16.13
N GLU A 314 -18.09 8.36 -15.85
CA GLU A 314 -16.89 9.07 -16.32
C GLU A 314 -16.53 8.64 -17.75
N ALA A 315 -16.21 9.60 -18.62
CA ALA A 315 -15.70 9.30 -19.95
C ALA A 315 -14.22 8.93 -19.88
N PHE A 316 -13.79 7.94 -20.66
CA PHE A 316 -12.40 7.52 -20.74
C PHE A 316 -11.96 7.30 -22.19
N THR A 317 -10.65 7.45 -22.43
CA THR A 317 -9.96 7.00 -23.63
C THR A 317 -8.68 6.28 -23.22
N ALA A 318 -8.33 5.20 -23.91
CA ALA A 318 -7.14 4.44 -23.59
C ALA A 318 -6.51 3.88 -24.85
N PHE A 319 -5.18 3.94 -24.91
CA PHE A 319 -4.43 3.15 -25.88
C PHE A 319 -4.24 1.76 -25.30
N VAL A 320 -4.72 0.75 -26.02
CA VAL A 320 -4.76 -0.63 -25.56
C VAL A 320 -3.76 -1.44 -26.35
N ARG A 321 -2.84 -2.09 -25.63
CA ARG A 321 -2.04 -3.21 -26.10
C ARG A 321 -2.61 -4.50 -25.52
N ASN A 322 -2.99 -5.43 -26.39
CA ASN A 322 -3.50 -6.73 -26.00
C ASN A 322 -2.66 -7.84 -26.63
N ASP A 323 -2.09 -8.69 -25.78
CA ASP A 323 -1.44 -9.93 -26.20
C ASP A 323 -2.49 -10.93 -26.67
N GLY A 324 -2.18 -11.69 -27.72
CA GLY A 324 -3.10 -12.62 -28.37
C GLY A 324 -3.55 -13.81 -27.53
N SER A 325 -3.24 -13.84 -26.23
CA SER A 325 -3.77 -14.79 -25.25
C SER A 325 -4.66 -14.12 -24.18
N ALA A 326 -4.66 -12.80 -24.10
CA ALA A 326 -5.44 -12.01 -23.14
C ALA A 326 -6.85 -11.72 -23.66
N THR A 327 -7.73 -11.29 -22.75
CA THR A 327 -9.12 -10.97 -23.06
C THR A 327 -9.50 -9.61 -22.51
N ILE A 328 -10.11 -8.77 -23.34
CA ILE A 328 -10.79 -7.54 -22.90
C ILE A 328 -12.29 -7.69 -23.14
N ALA A 329 -13.06 -7.60 -22.06
CA ALA A 329 -14.50 -7.74 -22.06
C ALA A 329 -15.18 -6.44 -21.62
N LEU A 330 -16.11 -5.95 -22.43
CA LEU A 330 -16.93 -4.80 -22.14
C LEU A 330 -18.24 -5.27 -21.51
N VAL A 331 -18.50 -4.84 -20.28
CA VAL A 331 -19.65 -5.25 -19.48
C VAL A 331 -20.64 -4.09 -19.42
N PRO A 332 -21.91 -4.28 -19.83
CA PRO A 332 -22.89 -3.22 -19.74
C PRO A 332 -23.22 -2.92 -18.28
N GLU A 333 -23.58 -1.67 -17.98
CA GLU A 333 -24.06 -1.31 -16.65
C GLU A 333 -25.20 -2.24 -16.19
N PRO A 334 -25.18 -2.72 -14.92
CA PRO A 334 -26.22 -3.60 -14.38
C PRO A 334 -27.64 -3.01 -14.53
N GLY A 335 -27.74 -1.67 -14.44
CA GLY A 335 -29.00 -0.95 -14.59
C GLY A 335 -29.62 -1.07 -15.98
N THR A 336 -28.81 -1.11 -17.04
CA THR A 336 -29.30 -1.18 -18.43
C THR A 336 -29.99 -2.51 -18.71
N GLY A 337 -29.46 -3.61 -18.17
CA GLY A 337 -30.08 -4.93 -18.28
C GLY A 337 -31.38 -5.02 -17.50
N ALA A 338 -31.41 -4.52 -16.26
CA ALA A 338 -32.61 -4.52 -15.43
C ALA A 338 -33.72 -3.63 -16.02
N LEU A 339 -33.38 -2.44 -16.53
CA LEU A 339 -34.34 -1.53 -17.16
C LEU A 339 -34.86 -2.07 -18.50
N ALA A 340 -34.01 -2.70 -19.31
CA ALA A 340 -34.45 -3.37 -20.53
C ALA A 340 -35.41 -4.53 -20.21
N ALA A 341 -35.09 -5.35 -19.19
CA ALA A 341 -35.95 -6.44 -18.75
C ALA A 341 -37.30 -5.94 -18.21
N LEU A 342 -37.30 -4.87 -17.40
CA LEU A 342 -38.53 -4.23 -16.90
C LEU A 342 -39.33 -3.57 -18.03
N GLY A 343 -38.66 -2.96 -19.02
CA GLY A 343 -39.29 -2.39 -20.20
C GLY A 343 -40.00 -3.46 -21.04
N VAL A 344 -39.33 -4.60 -21.30
CA VAL A 344 -39.91 -5.73 -22.02
C VAL A 344 -41.07 -6.36 -21.24
N ALA A 345 -40.91 -6.54 -19.93
CA ALA A 345 -41.98 -7.04 -19.07
C ALA A 345 -43.20 -6.10 -19.05
N GLY A 346 -42.97 -4.79 -18.97
CA GLY A 346 -44.02 -3.77 -19.03
C GLY A 346 -44.76 -3.74 -20.38
N LEU A 347 -44.03 -3.87 -21.49
CA LEU A 347 -44.60 -3.99 -22.84
C LEU A 347 -45.43 -5.27 -23.01
N ALA A 348 -44.95 -6.40 -22.46
CA ALA A 348 -45.67 -7.67 -22.49
C ALA A 348 -47.00 -7.57 -21.72
N LEU A 349 -46.99 -7.02 -20.50
CA LEU A 349 -48.17 -6.83 -19.67
C LEU A 349 -49.20 -5.87 -20.30
N ARG A 350 -48.74 -4.80 -20.96
CA ARG A 350 -49.63 -3.85 -21.64
C ARG A 350 -50.33 -4.47 -22.85
N ARG A 351 -49.68 -5.43 -23.53
CA ARG A 351 -50.27 -6.17 -24.65
C ARG A 351 -51.31 -7.19 -24.20
N SER A 352 -51.19 -7.73 -22.98
CA SER A 352 -52.17 -8.66 -22.39
C SER A 352 -53.47 -7.97 -21.95
N GLY A 353 -53.41 -6.69 -21.55
CA GLY A 353 -54.57 -5.95 -21.04
C GLY A 353 -55.57 -5.45 -22.09
N CYS A 354 -55.17 -5.33 -23.36
CA CYS A 354 -56.02 -4.74 -24.41
C CYS A 354 -56.97 -5.75 -25.10
N GLY A 355 -56.87 -7.04 -24.78
CA GLY A 355 -57.67 -8.11 -25.41
C GLY A 355 -59.02 -8.41 -24.75
N ALA A 356 -59.28 -7.94 -23.53
CA ALA A 356 -60.39 -8.46 -22.71
C ALA A 356 -61.69 -7.62 -22.73
N SER A 357 -61.74 -6.46 -23.39
CA SER A 357 -62.88 -5.52 -23.27
C SER A 357 -63.97 -5.64 -24.35
N ARG A 358 -63.94 -6.63 -25.26
CA ARG A 358 -64.88 -6.69 -26.39
C ARG A 358 -65.77 -7.93 -26.42
N ARG A 359 -66.44 -8.28 -25.30
CA ARG A 359 -67.50 -9.32 -25.31
C ARG A 359 -68.45 -9.25 -24.11
N ARG A 360 -69.25 -8.19 -23.99
CA ARG A 360 -70.55 -8.23 -23.30
C ARG A 360 -71.33 -6.94 -23.47
N ARG A 361 -72.20 -6.90 -24.48
CA ARG A 361 -73.47 -6.15 -24.44
C ARG A 361 -74.31 -6.61 -25.62
N GLY A 362 -75.30 -7.45 -25.31
CA GLY A 362 -76.24 -8.00 -26.28
C GLY A 362 -77.03 -9.16 -25.69
N ARG A 363 -78.03 -8.83 -24.85
CA ARG A 363 -79.32 -9.53 -24.61
C ARG A 363 -79.81 -9.25 -23.18
N ALA A 364 -80.67 -8.24 -23.05
CA ALA A 364 -82.04 -8.34 -22.56
C ALA A 364 -82.70 -6.99 -22.84
#